data_AF-A0A3N5NZU2-F1
#
_entry.id   AF-A0A3N5NZU2-F1
#
_cell.length_a   1.000
_cell.length_b   1.000
_cell.length_c   1.000
_cell.angle_alpha   90.00
_cell.angle_beta   90.00
_cell.angle_gamma   90.00
#
_symmetry.space_group_name_H-M   'P 1'
#
loop_
_entity.id
_entity.type
_entity.pdbx_description
1 polymer ?
#
loop_
_entity_poly.entity_id
_entity_poly.type
_entity_poly.pdbx_seq_one_letter_code
_entity_poly.pdbx_strand_id
1 'polypeptide(L)'
;MNVQSLLQILALDELTYEASALTAWETGIVSNAEDVAMFMYRGGPFPPQASAKDHLIKEDRRPERKYWTFVKKEIYAFLCTDDKRYYDLWKQIDALQKKSTTAIVGVIATFLGASIGAPATLLAGFISVCLYAAIKLGKEAFCSYYATGEA
;
A
#
# COMPACT_ATOMS: atom_id res chain seq x y z
N MET A 1 15.61 -6.69 -11.21
CA MET A 1 14.74 -7.42 -10.27
C MET A 1 13.41 -7.82 -10.92
N ASN A 2 12.73 -8.87 -10.43
CA ASN A 2 11.35 -9.22 -10.79
C ASN A 2 10.42 -9.16 -9.57
N VAL A 3 9.10 -9.33 -9.79
CA VAL A 3 8.07 -9.22 -8.73
C VAL A 3 8.26 -10.26 -7.63
N GLN A 4 8.54 -11.53 -7.96
CA GLN A 4 8.79 -12.56 -6.94
C GLN A 4 9.97 -12.20 -6.05
N SER A 5 11.09 -11.74 -6.64
CA SER A 5 12.25 -11.30 -5.87
C SER A 5 11.94 -10.10 -4.98
N LEU A 6 11.12 -9.15 -5.45
CA LEU A 6 10.64 -8.04 -4.63
C LEU A 6 9.86 -8.55 -3.41
N LEU A 7 8.84 -9.39 -3.63
CA LEU A 7 7.98 -9.86 -2.54
C LEU A 7 8.74 -10.70 -1.51
N GLN A 8 9.83 -11.37 -1.91
CA GLN A 8 10.69 -12.13 -1.01
C GLN A 8 11.62 -11.28 -0.13
N ILE A 9 11.97 -10.07 -0.56
CA ILE A 9 12.87 -9.19 0.22
C ILE A 9 12.10 -8.25 1.15
N LEU A 10 10.79 -8.06 0.93
CA LEU A 10 9.95 -7.22 1.78
C LEU A 10 9.62 -7.96 3.08
N ALA A 11 9.76 -7.25 4.19
CA ALA A 11 9.43 -7.74 5.52
C ALA A 11 8.02 -7.26 5.92
N LEU A 12 7.14 -8.19 6.30
CA LEU A 12 5.74 -7.88 6.63
C LEU A 12 5.62 -6.95 7.84
N ASP A 13 6.46 -7.14 8.85
CA ASP A 13 6.55 -6.29 10.04
C ASP A 13 6.97 -4.86 9.67
N GLU A 14 7.92 -4.69 8.75
CA GLU A 14 8.29 -3.36 8.25
C GLU A 14 7.14 -2.65 7.53
N LEU A 15 6.32 -3.39 6.76
CA LEU A 15 5.13 -2.82 6.12
C LEU A 15 4.08 -2.36 7.13
N THR A 16 3.98 -3.00 8.30
CA THR A 16 3.05 -2.55 9.35
C THR A 16 3.48 -1.26 10.04
N TYR A 17 4.78 -0.94 10.06
CA TYR A 17 5.26 0.36 10.52
C TYR A 17 4.88 1.49 9.56
N GLU A 18 4.84 1.22 8.25
CA GLU A 18 4.39 2.17 7.23
C GLU A 18 2.87 2.38 7.24
N ALA A 19 2.11 1.35 7.61
CA ALA A 19 0.66 1.41 7.71
C ALA A 19 0.15 0.68 8.95
N SER A 20 -0.01 1.40 10.06
CA SER A 20 -0.50 0.84 11.34
C SER A 20 -1.89 0.19 11.25
N ALA A 21 -2.69 0.55 10.23
CA ALA A 21 -3.96 -0.12 9.95
C ALA A 21 -3.80 -1.61 9.60
N LEU A 22 -2.63 -2.04 9.13
CA LEU A 22 -2.35 -3.46 8.82
C LEU A 22 -2.40 -4.37 10.06
N THR A 23 -2.20 -3.83 11.25
CA THR A 23 -2.38 -4.61 12.50
C THR A 23 -3.79 -5.17 12.62
N ALA A 24 -4.81 -4.50 12.06
CA ALA A 24 -6.17 -5.04 12.02
C ALA A 24 -6.26 -6.33 11.20
N TRP A 25 -5.46 -6.47 10.13
CA TRP A 25 -5.41 -7.69 9.33
C TRP A 25 -4.55 -8.77 9.99
N GLU A 26 -3.48 -8.40 10.69
CA GLU A 26 -2.67 -9.34 11.46
C GLU A 26 -3.44 -9.99 12.61
N THR A 27 -4.25 -9.18 13.30
CA THR A 27 -5.08 -9.63 14.42
C THR A 27 -6.39 -10.29 13.99
N GLY A 28 -6.67 -10.36 12.68
CA GLY A 28 -7.87 -10.99 12.13
C GLY A 28 -9.16 -10.18 12.31
N ILE A 29 -9.07 -8.90 12.69
CA ILE A 29 -10.22 -7.98 12.75
C ILE A 29 -10.79 -7.75 11.34
N VAL A 30 -9.91 -7.69 10.35
CA VAL A 30 -10.25 -7.61 8.92
C VAL A 30 -9.50 -8.69 8.13
N SER A 31 -10.01 -9.03 6.95
CA SER A 31 -9.50 -10.16 6.17
C SER A 31 -8.93 -9.79 4.80
N ASN A 32 -9.07 -8.53 4.37
CA ASN A 32 -8.65 -8.07 3.05
C ASN A 32 -8.10 -6.63 3.09
N ALA A 33 -7.45 -6.25 1.99
CA ALA A 33 -6.82 -4.95 1.83
C ALA A 33 -7.79 -3.77 1.75
N GLU A 34 -9.01 -3.98 1.24
CA GLU A 34 -10.03 -2.93 1.17
C GLU A 34 -10.42 -2.47 2.57
N ASP A 35 -10.76 -3.42 3.44
CA ASP A 35 -11.15 -3.15 4.82
C ASP A 35 -10.02 -2.46 5.62
N VAL A 36 -8.77 -2.85 5.37
CA VAL A 36 -7.61 -2.13 5.95
C VAL A 36 -7.56 -0.69 5.46
N ALA A 37 -7.68 -0.47 4.15
CA ALA A 37 -7.60 0.85 3.56
C ALA A 37 -8.72 1.78 4.03
N MET A 38 -9.90 1.24 4.37
CA MET A 38 -11.01 2.03 4.93
C MET A 38 -10.61 2.79 6.21
N PHE A 39 -9.70 2.25 7.03
CA PHE A 39 -9.22 2.97 8.21
C PHE A 39 -8.33 4.17 7.87
N MET A 40 -7.79 4.24 6.65
CA MET A 40 -6.75 5.17 6.23
C MET A 40 -7.27 6.35 5.40
N TYR A 41 -8.49 6.32 4.87
CA TYR A 41 -9.07 7.43 4.10
C TYR A 41 -10.32 8.02 4.75
N ARG A 42 -10.67 9.23 4.31
CA ARG A 42 -11.82 9.99 4.80
C ARG A 42 -13.14 9.26 4.52
N GLY A 43 -13.99 9.21 5.55
CA GLY A 43 -15.33 8.59 5.47
C GLY A 43 -15.35 7.08 5.74
N GLY A 44 -14.20 6.45 5.97
CA GLY A 44 -14.15 5.10 6.55
C GLY A 44 -14.18 5.10 8.08
N PRO A 45 -14.35 3.93 8.73
CA PRO A 45 -14.36 3.82 10.18
C PRO A 45 -13.04 4.30 10.76
N PHE A 46 -13.07 4.82 11.99
CA PHE A 46 -11.84 5.11 12.70
C PHE A 46 -11.16 3.80 13.12
N PRO A 47 -9.82 3.71 13.08
CA PRO A 47 -9.13 2.52 13.56
C PRO A 47 -9.44 2.30 15.03
N PRO A 48 -9.47 1.04 15.52
CA PRO A 48 -9.78 0.71 16.91
C PRO A 48 -8.91 1.47 17.94
N GLN A 49 -7.68 1.84 17.54
CA GLN A 49 -6.72 2.57 18.35
C GLN A 49 -7.07 4.07 18.53
N ALA A 50 -8.02 4.62 17.77
CA ALA A 50 -8.41 6.03 17.83
C ALA A 50 -9.44 6.36 18.94
N SER A 51 -9.87 5.38 19.74
CA SER A 51 -10.98 5.50 20.71
C SER A 51 -10.76 6.46 21.90
N ALA A 52 -9.65 7.20 21.98
CA ALA A 52 -9.26 7.93 23.19
C ALA A 52 -9.45 9.47 23.16
N LYS A 53 -9.94 10.10 22.08
CA LYS A 53 -10.13 11.57 22.03
C LYS A 53 -11.38 12.00 21.26
N ASP A 54 -12.53 11.58 21.75
CA ASP A 54 -13.82 11.72 21.06
C ASP A 54 -14.43 13.15 21.08
N HIS A 55 -13.71 14.19 21.52
CA HIS A 55 -14.33 15.51 21.72
C HIS A 55 -13.64 16.71 21.04
N LEU A 56 -12.55 16.51 20.28
CA LEU A 56 -11.79 17.67 19.73
C LEU A 56 -11.40 17.58 18.25
N ILE A 57 -11.61 16.46 17.55
CA ILE A 57 -11.29 16.36 16.13
C ILE A 57 -12.55 16.70 15.31
N LYS A 58 -12.75 17.98 15.01
CA LYS A 58 -13.87 18.45 14.17
C LYS A 58 -13.74 18.05 12.69
N GLU A 59 -12.55 17.66 12.23
CA GLU A 59 -12.29 17.37 10.82
C GLU A 59 -11.43 16.12 10.64
N ASP A 60 -11.89 15.21 9.79
CA ASP A 60 -11.15 14.03 9.35
C ASP A 60 -9.98 14.45 8.44
N ARG A 61 -8.76 14.38 8.99
CA ARG A 61 -7.50 14.73 8.31
C ARG A 61 -6.97 13.65 7.39
N ARG A 62 -7.65 12.50 7.29
CA ARG A 62 -7.24 11.41 6.41
C ARG A 62 -7.37 11.82 4.92
N PRO A 63 -6.55 11.24 4.03
CA PRO A 63 -6.64 11.47 2.60
C PRO A 63 -8.00 11.06 2.02
N GLU A 64 -8.35 11.62 0.85
CA GLU A 64 -9.54 11.23 0.12
C GLU A 64 -9.44 9.79 -0.43
N ARG A 65 -10.57 9.09 -0.55
CA ARG A 65 -10.65 7.72 -1.09
C ARG A 65 -10.03 7.57 -2.49
N LYS A 66 -10.01 8.64 -3.31
CA LYS A 66 -9.41 8.62 -4.65
C LYS A 66 -7.93 8.21 -4.66
N TYR A 67 -7.18 8.50 -3.60
CA TYR A 67 -5.78 8.10 -3.49
C TYR A 67 -5.64 6.58 -3.36
N TRP A 68 -6.55 5.94 -2.63
CA TRP A 68 -6.60 4.48 -2.55
C TRP A 68 -6.89 3.85 -3.90
N THR A 69 -7.93 4.32 -4.61
CA THR A 69 -8.27 3.84 -5.95
C THR A 69 -7.11 4.00 -6.93
N PHE A 70 -6.40 5.14 -6.87
CA PHE A 70 -5.21 5.38 -7.68
C PHE A 70 -4.08 4.39 -7.35
N VAL A 71 -3.72 4.24 -6.08
CA VAL A 71 -2.63 3.35 -5.65
C VAL A 71 -2.93 1.91 -6.05
N LYS A 72 -4.15 1.43 -5.87
CA LYS A 72 -4.54 0.08 -6.30
C LYS A 72 -4.26 -0.15 -7.78
N LYS A 73 -4.71 0.77 -8.63
CA LYS A 73 -4.53 0.68 -10.08
C LYS A 73 -3.06 0.66 -10.46
N GLU A 74 -2.26 1.54 -9.88
CA GLU A 74 -0.84 1.65 -10.18
C GLU A 74 -0.04 0.46 -9.64
N ILE A 75 -0.36 -0.04 -8.45
CA ILE A 75 0.31 -1.23 -7.90
C ILE A 75 -0.09 -2.48 -8.66
N TYR A 76 -1.34 -2.61 -9.11
CA TYR A 76 -1.73 -3.66 -10.03
C TYR A 76 -0.92 -3.59 -11.32
N ALA A 77 -0.84 -2.42 -11.96
CA ALA A 77 -0.04 -2.26 -13.17
C ALA A 77 1.45 -2.58 -12.92
N PHE A 78 2.00 -2.17 -11.77
CA PHE A 78 3.38 -2.43 -11.39
C PHE A 78 3.70 -3.91 -11.11
N LEU A 79 2.82 -4.64 -10.41
CA LEU A 79 3.07 -6.02 -9.97
C LEU A 79 2.51 -7.09 -10.90
N CYS A 80 1.45 -6.77 -11.65
CA CYS A 80 0.66 -7.75 -12.41
C CYS A 80 0.78 -7.58 -13.92
N THR A 81 1.43 -6.52 -14.40
CA THR A 81 1.60 -6.27 -15.83
C THR A 81 3.06 -5.98 -16.17
N ASP A 82 3.43 -6.12 -17.45
CA ASP A 82 4.77 -5.79 -17.97
C ASP A 82 4.83 -4.35 -18.50
N ASP A 83 4.15 -3.42 -17.83
CA ASP A 83 4.10 -2.02 -18.25
C ASP A 83 5.50 -1.37 -18.16
N LYS A 84 6.01 -0.96 -19.33
CA LYS A 84 7.35 -0.38 -19.51
C LYS A 84 7.54 0.92 -18.72
N ARG A 85 6.47 1.61 -18.31
CA ARG A 85 6.56 2.84 -17.50
C ARG A 85 7.27 2.61 -16.16
N TYR A 86 7.23 1.40 -15.62
CA TYR A 86 7.88 1.07 -14.35
C TYR A 86 9.32 0.56 -14.50
N TYR A 87 9.89 0.56 -15.71
CA TYR A 87 11.23 0.04 -15.94
C TYR A 87 12.31 0.76 -15.10
N ASP A 88 12.25 2.09 -15.05
CA ASP A 88 13.19 2.88 -14.24
C ASP A 88 12.91 2.75 -12.74
N LEU A 89 11.66 2.51 -12.34
CA LEU A 89 11.31 2.16 -10.97
C LEU A 89 11.96 0.83 -10.57
N TRP A 90 11.86 -0.21 -11.42
CA TRP A 90 12.50 -1.50 -11.18
C TRP A 90 14.02 -1.39 -11.06
N LYS A 91 14.67 -0.54 -11.86
CA LYS A 91 16.11 -0.26 -11.73
C LYS A 91 16.46 0.38 -10.39
N GLN A 92 15.68 1.37 -9.95
CA GLN A 92 15.90 2.03 -8.66
C GLN A 92 15.78 1.03 -7.51
N ILE A 93 14.77 0.17 -7.54
CA ILE A 93 14.58 -0.85 -6.50
C ILE A 93 15.70 -1.90 -6.54
N ASP A 94 16.14 -2.32 -7.73
CA ASP A 94 17.28 -3.24 -7.89
C ASP A 94 18.58 -2.65 -7.31
N ALA A 95 18.82 -1.36 -7.54
CA ALA A 95 19.96 -0.62 -7.00
C ALA A 95 19.93 -0.48 -5.46
N LEU A 96 18.76 -0.70 -4.84
CA LEU A 96 18.67 -0.75 -3.38
C LEU A 96 19.26 -2.03 -2.79
N GLN A 97 19.61 -3.07 -3.58
CA GLN A 97 20.37 -4.25 -3.14
C GLN A 97 19.94 -4.86 -1.78
N LYS A 98 18.63 -5.09 -1.57
CA LYS A 98 18.06 -5.58 -0.29
C LYS A 98 18.12 -4.60 0.89
N LYS A 99 18.16 -3.28 0.65
CA LYS A 99 17.86 -2.29 1.71
C LYS A 99 16.45 -2.50 2.27
N SER A 100 16.21 -1.90 3.45
CA SER A 100 14.95 -1.95 4.21
C SER A 100 13.71 -1.74 3.32
N THR A 101 12.64 -2.46 3.67
CA THR A 101 11.29 -2.39 3.07
C THR A 101 10.80 -0.95 3.00
N THR A 102 11.03 -0.15 4.04
CA THR A 102 10.70 1.29 4.07
C THR A 102 11.33 2.05 2.90
N ALA A 103 12.59 1.77 2.56
CA ALA A 103 13.23 2.43 1.43
C ALA A 103 12.56 2.07 0.09
N ILE A 104 12.19 0.80 -0.07
CA ILE A 104 11.50 0.32 -1.27
C ILE A 104 10.11 0.96 -1.38
N VAL A 105 9.33 0.94 -0.31
CA VAL A 105 8.02 1.62 -0.23
C VAL A 105 8.17 3.10 -0.56
N GLY A 106 9.17 3.77 0.01
CA GLY A 106 9.45 5.18 -0.24
C GLY A 106 9.78 5.49 -1.70
N VAL A 107 10.58 4.65 -2.37
CA VAL A 107 10.88 4.82 -3.81
C VAL A 107 9.61 4.64 -4.65
N ILE A 108 8.80 3.61 -4.39
CA ILE A 108 7.53 3.39 -5.09
C ILE A 108 6.59 4.57 -4.85
N ALA A 109 6.47 5.04 -3.60
CA ALA A 109 5.61 6.15 -3.22
C ALA A 109 6.04 7.46 -3.87
N THR A 110 7.34 7.70 -3.99
CA THR A 110 7.89 8.87 -4.67
C THR A 110 7.58 8.82 -6.17
N PHE A 111 7.79 7.68 -6.80
CA PHE A 111 7.51 7.49 -8.22
C PHE A 111 6.01 7.69 -8.54
N LEU A 112 5.13 7.08 -7.76
CA LEU A 112 3.68 7.22 -7.94
C LEU A 112 3.18 8.63 -7.57
N GLY A 113 3.71 9.21 -6.49
CA GLY A 113 3.36 10.55 -6.04
C GLY A 113 3.70 11.63 -7.07
N ALA A 114 4.86 11.49 -7.74
CA ALA A 114 5.26 12.38 -8.83
C ALA A 114 4.26 12.38 -10.00
N SER A 115 3.58 11.26 -10.25
CA SER A 115 2.61 11.14 -11.36
C SER A 115 1.29 11.87 -11.09
N ILE A 116 0.91 12.09 -9.83
CA ILE A 116 -0.36 12.72 -9.43
C ILE A 116 -0.20 13.99 -8.59
N GLY A 117 1.04 14.46 -8.40
CA GLY A 117 1.34 15.63 -7.57
C GLY A 117 0.99 15.42 -6.09
N ALA A 118 1.06 14.18 -5.60
CA ALA A 118 0.76 13.84 -4.22
C ALA A 118 2.06 13.61 -3.42
N PRO A 119 2.11 13.98 -2.13
CA PRO A 119 3.25 13.70 -1.29
C PRO A 119 3.42 12.18 -1.11
N ALA A 120 4.64 11.69 -1.28
CA ALA A 120 4.97 10.26 -1.16
C ALA A 120 4.52 9.67 0.19
N THR A 121 4.64 10.45 1.27
CA THR A 121 4.24 10.05 2.63
C THR A 121 2.76 9.69 2.75
N LEU A 122 1.89 10.28 1.92
CA LEU A 122 0.47 9.97 1.90
C LEU A 122 0.20 8.63 1.22
N LEU A 123 0.98 8.29 0.18
CA LEU A 123 0.80 7.06 -0.60
C LEU A 123 1.51 5.86 0.03
N ALA A 124 2.59 6.07 0.78
CA ALA A 124 3.41 5.02 1.37
C ALA A 124 2.58 4.00 2.17
N GLY A 125 1.63 4.47 2.97
CA GLY A 125 0.74 3.58 3.72
C GLY A 125 -0.14 2.72 2.81
N PHE A 126 -0.79 3.31 1.80
CA PHE A 126 -1.62 2.55 0.86
C PHE A 126 -0.81 1.55 0.04
N ILE A 127 0.39 1.93 -0.37
CA ILE A 127 1.32 1.04 -1.09
C ILE A 127 1.69 -0.14 -0.20
N SER A 128 1.94 0.11 1.09
CA SER A 128 2.26 -0.93 2.05
C SER A 128 1.10 -1.91 2.22
N VAL A 129 -0.15 -1.44 2.21
CA VAL A 129 -1.33 -2.30 2.23
C VAL A 129 -1.38 -3.21 1.00
N CYS A 130 -1.14 -2.67 -0.20
CA CYS A 130 -1.12 -3.49 -1.42
C CYS A 130 0.02 -4.51 -1.42
N LEU A 131 1.23 -4.10 -1.02
CA LEU A 131 2.39 -5.01 -0.95
C LEU A 131 2.17 -6.11 0.10
N TYR A 132 1.61 -5.75 1.26
CA TYR A 132 1.26 -6.71 2.30
C TYR A 132 0.24 -7.73 1.77
N ALA A 133 -0.79 -7.28 1.06
CA ALA A 133 -1.76 -8.15 0.41
C ALA A 133 -1.11 -9.08 -0.62
N ALA A 134 -0.22 -8.55 -1.46
CA ALA A 134 0.50 -9.33 -2.47
C ALA A 134 1.41 -10.40 -1.85
N ILE A 135 2.04 -10.12 -0.70
CA ILE A 135 2.84 -11.10 0.05
C ILE A 135 1.94 -12.15 0.69
N LYS A 136 0.86 -11.73 1.38
CA LYS A 136 -0.02 -12.63 2.15
C LYS A 136 -0.87 -13.55 1.27
N LEU A 137 -1.37 -13.06 0.15
CA LEU A 137 -2.19 -13.83 -0.80
C LEU A 137 -1.33 -14.53 -1.86
N GLY A 138 -0.13 -14.03 -2.12
CA GLY A 138 0.69 -14.38 -3.26
C GLY A 138 0.33 -13.57 -4.52
N LYS A 139 1.33 -13.37 -5.38
CA LYS A 139 1.22 -12.55 -6.60
C LYS A 139 0.02 -12.92 -7.47
N GLU A 140 -0.12 -14.21 -7.82
CA GLU A 140 -1.15 -14.66 -8.76
C GLU A 140 -2.56 -14.43 -8.22
N ALA A 141 -2.79 -14.69 -6.92
CA ALA A 141 -4.07 -14.44 -6.28
C ALA A 141 -4.37 -12.94 -6.19
N PHE A 142 -3.38 -12.13 -5.83
CA PHE A 142 -3.50 -10.66 -5.82
C PHE A 142 -3.87 -10.13 -7.21
N CYS A 143 -3.19 -10.58 -8.26
CA CYS A 143 -3.45 -10.14 -9.62
C CYS A 143 -4.84 -10.58 -10.11
N SER A 144 -5.27 -11.80 -9.80
CA SER A 144 -6.62 -12.25 -10.14
C SER A 144 -7.71 -11.46 -9.41
N TYR A 145 -7.50 -11.16 -8.13
CA TYR A 145 -8.44 -10.39 -7.31
C TYR A 145 -8.62 -8.97 -7.87
N TYR A 146 -7.51 -8.28 -8.16
CA TYR A 146 -7.58 -6.91 -8.67
C TYR A 146 -7.89 -6.80 -10.18
N ALA A 147 -7.79 -7.89 -10.94
CA ALA A 147 -8.24 -7.94 -12.34
C ALA A 147 -9.77 -8.00 -12.47
N THR A 148 -10.48 -8.56 -11.48
CA THR A 148 -11.94 -8.82 -11.56
C THR A 148 -12.81 -7.66 -11.10
N GLY A 149 -12.22 -6.54 -10.68
CA GLY A 149 -12.94 -5.28 -10.54
C GLY A 149 -13.79 -5.11 -9.29
N GLU A 150 -13.59 -5.91 -8.23
CA GLU A 150 -14.07 -5.54 -6.88
C GLU A 150 -13.16 -4.47 -6.25
N ALA A 151 -12.97 -3.37 -7.00
CA ALA A 151 -12.21 -2.19 -6.63
C ALA A 151 -13.10 -1.06 -6.09
#